data_AF-A0A4R3XUJ0-F1
#
_entry.id   AF-A0A4R3XUJ0-F1
#
_cell.length_a   1.000
_cell.length_b   1.000
_cell.length_c   1.000
_cell.angle_alpha   90.00
_cell.angle_beta   90.00
_cell.angle_gamma   90.00
#
_symmetry.space_group_name_H-M   'P 1'
#
loop_
_entity.id
_entity.type
_entity.pdbx_description
1 polymer ?
#
loop_
_entity_poly.entity_id
_entity_poly.type
_entity_poly.pdbx_seq_one_letter_code
_entity_poly.pdbx_strand_id
1 'polypeptide(L)'
;MDEITLSFIQLRGLIGQRLAYHGTTYTIIEVIEDTPSIIMQADSASSAIQSDAYGFARKPSKATVTIPILSQDKTHLHIDFLDLDLL
;
A
#
# COMPACT_ATOMS: atom_id res chain seq x y z
N MET A 1 -4.31 7.16 -27.23
CA MET A 1 -3.79 7.38 -25.87
C MET A 1 -3.37 6.02 -25.39
N ASP A 2 -2.08 5.81 -25.13
CA ASP A 2 -1.57 4.52 -24.69
C ASP A 2 -1.92 4.34 -23.21
N GLU A 3 -2.86 3.44 -22.94
CA GLU A 3 -3.21 3.04 -21.58
C GLU A 3 -2.07 2.18 -21.03
N ILE A 4 -1.54 2.54 -19.86
CA ILE A 4 -0.51 1.75 -19.21
C ILE A 4 -1.12 0.40 -18.83
N THR A 5 -0.85 -0.63 -19.63
CA THR A 5 -1.36 -1.98 -19.40
C THR A 5 -0.41 -2.71 -18.45
N LEU A 6 -0.58 -2.50 -17.14
CA LEU A 6 0.16 -3.25 -16.12
C LEU A 6 -0.40 -4.67 -16.02
N SER A 7 0.44 -5.69 -16.20
CA SER A 7 0.00 -7.07 -15.99
C SER A 7 -0.22 -7.31 -14.50
N PHE A 8 -1.40 -7.82 -14.14
CA PHE A 8 -1.73 -8.17 -12.76
C PHE A 8 -0.73 -9.17 -12.14
N ILE A 9 -0.15 -10.05 -12.96
CA ILE A 9 0.90 -10.99 -12.54
C ILE A 9 2.15 -10.23 -12.07
N GLN A 10 2.53 -9.16 -12.77
CA GLN A 10 3.67 -8.32 -12.39
C GLN A 10 3.39 -7.59 -11.07
N LEU A 11 2.17 -7.07 -10.89
CA LEU A 11 1.78 -6.40 -9.66
C LEU A 11 1.74 -7.34 -8.45
N ARG A 12 1.23 -8.57 -8.62
CA ARG A 12 1.28 -9.58 -7.55
C ARG A 12 2.71 -9.93 -7.14
N GLY A 13 3.68 -9.82 -8.04
CA GLY A 13 5.10 -9.98 -7.72
C GLY A 13 5.64 -8.92 -6.76
N LEU A 14 4.90 -7.82 -6.51
CA LEU A 14 5.25 -6.81 -5.53
C LEU A 14 4.86 -7.21 -4.10
N ILE A 15 3.96 -8.18 -3.93
CA ILE A 15 3.52 -8.62 -2.60
C ILE A 15 4.72 -9.19 -1.82
N GLY A 16 4.89 -8.72 -0.59
CA GLY A 16 6.01 -9.07 0.28
C GLY A 16 7.24 -8.18 0.08
N GLN A 17 7.27 -7.30 -0.91
CA GLN A 17 8.36 -6.32 -1.04
C GLN A 17 8.28 -5.26 0.06
N ARG A 18 9.46 -4.84 0.51
CA ARG A 18 9.65 -3.79 1.49
C ARG A 18 10.01 -2.50 0.78
N LEU A 19 9.43 -1.41 1.26
CA LEU A 19 9.64 -0.08 0.71
C LEU A 19 9.62 0.95 1.84
N ALA A 20 10.22 2.11 1.61
CA ALA A 20 10.09 3.28 2.45
C ALA A 20 9.09 4.24 1.83
N TYR A 21 8.20 4.78 2.67
CA TYR A 21 7.24 5.82 2.30
C TYR A 21 7.19 6.85 3.43
N HIS A 22 7.45 8.12 3.12
CA HIS A 22 7.57 9.21 4.09
C HIS A 22 8.43 8.87 5.32
N GLY A 23 9.55 8.17 5.11
CA GLY A 23 10.49 7.80 6.17
C GLY A 23 10.04 6.64 7.08
N THR A 24 8.92 5.98 6.79
CA THR A 24 8.48 4.75 7.47
C THR A 24 8.61 3.56 6.52
N THR A 25 9.06 2.42 7.04
CA THR A 25 9.13 1.18 6.26
C THR A 25 7.78 0.47 6.24
N TYR A 26 7.37 0.08 5.04
CA TYR A 26 6.17 -0.70 4.80
C TYR A 26 6.50 -1.98 4.04
N THR A 27 5.64 -2.98 4.19
CA THR A 27 5.62 -4.19 3.38
C THR A 27 4.33 -4.21 2.57
N ILE A 28 4.40 -4.47 1.26
CA ILE A 28 3.22 -4.65 0.42
C ILE A 28 2.53 -5.96 0.82
N ILE A 29 1.25 -5.89 1.18
CA ILE A 29 0.48 -7.06 1.63
C ILE A 29 -0.61 -7.47 0.64
N GLU A 30 -1.07 -6.55 -0.21
CA GLU A 30 -2.17 -6.79 -1.15
C GLU A 30 -2.07 -5.85 -2.35
N VAL A 31 -2.67 -6.27 -3.46
CA VAL A 31 -2.80 -5.49 -4.70
C VAL A 31 -4.24 -5.61 -5.19
N ILE A 32 -4.87 -4.49 -5.47
CA ILE A 32 -6.23 -4.40 -5.99
C ILE A 32 -6.17 -4.24 -7.51
N GLU A 33 -6.90 -5.10 -8.23
CA GLU A 33 -6.92 -5.13 -9.70
C GLU A 33 -7.91 -4.13 -10.30
N ASP A 34 -9.15 -4.12 -9.80
CA ASP A 34 -10.24 -3.27 -10.31
C ASP A 34 -9.89 -1.78 -10.24
N THR A 35 -9.16 -1.40 -9.18
CA THR A 35 -8.58 -0.08 -9.01
C THR A 35 -7.10 -0.28 -8.72
N PRO A 36 -6.20 -0.16 -9.73
CA PRO A 36 -4.79 -0.54 -9.58
C PRO A 36 -4.16 0.24 -8.45
N SER A 37 -4.03 -0.43 -7.31
CA SER A 37 -3.58 0.12 -6.04
C SER A 37 -2.89 -0.97 -5.24
N ILE A 38 -1.91 -0.58 -4.44
CA ILE A 38 -1.20 -1.46 -3.52
C ILE A 38 -1.62 -1.11 -2.10
N ILE A 39 -1.76 -2.14 -1.27
CA ILE A 39 -1.98 -1.99 0.16
C ILE A 39 -0.68 -2.37 0.84
N MET A 40 -0.20 -1.45 1.67
CA MET A 40 1.07 -1.57 2.37
C MET A 40 0.83 -1.53 3.86
N GLN A 41 1.56 -2.33 4.61
CA GLN A 41 1.46 -2.41 6.06
C GLN A 41 2.75 -1.90 6.68
N ALA A 42 2.65 -0.98 7.64
CA ALA A 42 3.82 -0.48 8.35
C ALA A 42 4.51 -1.63 9.10
N ASP A 43 5.83 -1.71 8.98
CA ASP A 43 6.61 -2.72 9.70
C ASP A 43 6.63 -2.45 11.20
N SER A 44 6.68 -1.17 11.57
CA SER A 44 6.47 -0.71 12.94
C SER A 44 4.99 -0.79 13.31
N ALA A 45 4.69 -1.30 14.51
CA ALA A 45 3.38 -1.16 15.11
C ALA A 45 3.01 0.34 15.17
N SER A 46 1.97 0.75 14.45
CA SER A 46 1.39 2.06 14.69
C SER A 46 0.76 2.04 16.08
N SER A 47 1.02 3.07 16.87
CA SER A 47 0.43 3.23 18.21
C SER A 47 -1.10 3.42 18.19
N ALA A 48 -1.74 3.27 17.02
CA ALA A 48 -3.18 3.26 16.87
C ALA A 48 -3.76 1.98 17.50
N ILE A 49 -3.96 2.02 18.82
CA ILE A 49 -4.77 1.07 19.56
C ILE A 49 -6.20 1.24 19.04
N GLN A 50 -6.72 0.24 18.31
CA GLN A 50 -8.15 0.20 18.01
C GLN A 50 -8.89 -0.26 19.27
N SER A 51 -9.81 0.57 19.75
CA SER A 51 -10.79 0.18 20.76
C SER A 51 -11.70 -0.88 20.14
N ASP A 52 -11.83 -2.05 20.75
CA ASP A 52 -12.92 -2.95 20.38
C ASP A 52 -14.29 -2.37 20.81
N ALA A 53 -15.38 -2.95 20.32
CA ALA A 53 -16.74 -2.54 20.65
C ALA A 53 -17.11 -2.72 22.14
N TYR A 54 -16.22 -3.29 22.96
CA TYR A 54 -16.42 -3.58 24.38
C TYR A 54 -15.37 -2.90 25.29
N GLY A 55 -14.53 -2.01 24.77
CA GLY A 55 -13.58 -1.21 25.54
C GLY A 55 -12.27 -1.91 25.97
N PHE A 56 -11.95 -3.09 25.42
CA PHE A 56 -10.68 -3.78 25.72
C PHE A 56 -9.61 -3.49 24.65
N ALA A 57 -8.55 -2.79 25.03
CA ALA A 57 -7.37 -2.58 24.20
C ALA A 57 -6.61 -3.90 24.01
N ARG A 58 -6.91 -4.64 22.96
CA ARG A 58 -6.13 -5.83 22.59
C ARG A 58 -5.64 -5.70 21.15
N LYS A 59 -4.31 -5.59 21.06
CA LYS A 59 -3.42 -5.66 19.89
C LYS A 59 -3.09 -4.30 19.26
N PRO A 60 -1.79 -3.93 19.16
CA PRO A 60 -1.38 -2.88 18.23
C PRO A 60 -1.68 -3.36 16.81
N SER A 61 -2.54 -2.62 16.10
CA SER A 61 -2.77 -2.88 14.69
C SER A 61 -1.68 -2.18 13.89
N LYS A 62 -1.06 -2.89 12.95
CA LYS A 62 -0.13 -2.25 12.03
C LYS A 62 -0.94 -1.39 11.08
N ALA A 63 -0.59 -0.10 10.97
CA ALA A 63 -1.29 0.80 10.08
C ALA A 63 -1.16 0.31 8.63
N THR A 64 -2.28 0.25 7.92
CA THR A 64 -2.33 -0.05 6.49
C THR A 64 -2.55 1.23 5.71
N VAL A 65 -1.84 1.37 4.60
CA VAL A 65 -1.94 2.51 3.68
C VAL A 65 -2.24 1.96 2.29
N THR A 66 -3.23 2.54 1.62
CA THR A 66 -3.56 2.20 0.23
C THR A 66 -2.99 3.28 -0.67
N ILE A 67 -2.14 2.89 -1.61
CA ILE A 67 -1.54 3.80 -2.60
C ILE A 67 -2.01 3.41 -4.00
N PRO A 68 -2.65 4.32 -4.75
CA PRO A 68 -2.97 4.08 -6.15
C PRO A 68 -1.68 4.00 -6.98
N ILE A 69 -1.64 3.08 -7.94
CA ILE A 69 -0.50 2.90 -8.86
C ILE A 69 -0.60 3.87 -10.03
N LEU A 70 -1.83 4.10 -10.51
CA LEU A 70 -2.12 4.96 -11.65
C LEU A 70 -2.86 6.22 -11.23
N SER A 71 -2.70 7.28 -12.02
CA SER A 71 -3.53 8.48 -11.96
C SER A 71 -5.01 8.18 -12.26
N GLN A 72 -5.90 9.10 -11.90
CA GLN A 72 -7.35 8.90 -12.06
C GLN A 72 -7.76 8.66 -13.53
N ASP A 73 -7.00 9.22 -14.48
CA ASP A 73 -7.16 9.04 -15.92
C ASP A 73 -6.40 7.84 -16.49
N LYS A 74 -5.69 7.06 -15.65
CA LYS A 74 -4.94 5.83 -16.00
C LYS A 74 -3.83 6.00 -17.05
N THR A 75 -3.43 7.24 -17.32
CA THR A 75 -2.42 7.58 -18.33
C THR A 75 -1.00 7.61 -17.75
N HIS A 76 -0.87 7.86 -16.44
CA HIS A 76 0.40 8.06 -15.76
C HIS A 76 0.44 7.32 -14.42
N LEU A 77 1.65 7.13 -13.88
CA LEU A 77 1.82 6.62 -12.52
C LEU A 77 1.39 7.70 -11.51
N HIS A 78 0.75 7.28 -10.42
CA HIS A 78 0.37 8.20 -9.35
C HIS A 78 1.62 8.73 -8.62
N ILE A 79 1.57 9.98 -8.17
CA ILE A 79 2.70 10.62 -7.49
C ILE A 79 3.11 9.86 -6.21
N ASP A 80 2.13 9.41 -5.42
CA ASP A 80 2.37 8.61 -4.22
C ASP A 80 3.06 7.27 -4.52
N PHE A 81 2.85 6.69 -5.71
CA PHE A 81 3.54 5.48 -6.13
C PHE A 81 4.98 5.77 -6.57
N LEU A 82 5.22 6.95 -7.15
CA LEU A 82 6.56 7.41 -7.53
C LEU A 82 7.41 7.82 -6.31
N ASP A 83 6.77 8.21 -5.21
CA ASP A 83 7.43 8.56 -3.94
C ASP A 83 7.84 7.34 -3.11
N LEU A 84 7.64 6.12 -3.63
CA LEU A 84 8.03 4.88 -2.96
C LEU A 84 9.50 4.55 -3.26
N ASP A 85 10.28 4.41 -2.19
CA ASP A 85 11.68 3.96 -2.28
C ASP A 85 11.77 2.47 -1.98
N LEU A 86 12.27 1.69 -2.94
CA LEU A 86 12.57 0.26 -2.75
C LEU A 86 13.80 0.09 -1.83
N LEU A 87 13.72 -0.85 -0.89
CA LEU A 87 14.77 -1.18 0.08
C LEU A 87 15.61 -2.39 -0.32
#